data_AF-V4R5S5-F1
#
_entry.id   AF-V4R5S5-F1
#
_cell.length_a   1.000
_cell.length_b   1.000
_cell.length_c   1.000
_cell.angle_alpha   90.00
_cell.angle_beta   90.00
_cell.angle_gamma   90.00
#
_symmetry.space_group_name_H-M   'P 1'
#
loop_
_entity.id
_entity.type
_entity.pdbx_description
1 polymer ?
#
loop_
_entity_poly.entity_id
_entity_poly.type
_entity_poly.pdbx_seq_one_letter_code
_entity_poly.pdbx_strand_id
1 'polypeptide(L)' 'MSDIVNLRQARKARARAEKEKQAADNRLRFGMTKAERQAAERQRSSLDRHVEGHRLGRTDDDE' A
#
# COMPACT_ATOMS: atom_id res chain seq x y z
N MET A 1 27.07 32.02 -17.44
CA MET A 1 25.85 32.23 -16.63
C MET A 1 25.71 31.00 -15.77
N SER A 2 25.98 31.08 -14.46
CA SER A 2 25.91 29.91 -13.58
C SER A 2 24.63 30.00 -12.75
N ASP A 3 23.79 28.97 -12.83
CA ASP A 3 22.57 28.91 -12.03
C ASP A 3 22.90 28.68 -10.56
N ILE A 4 22.67 29.71 -9.74
CA ILE A 4 22.86 29.64 -8.29
C ILE A 4 21.64 28.95 -7.70
N VAL A 5 21.75 27.64 -7.46
CA VAL A 5 20.66 26.87 -6.85
C VAL A 5 20.69 27.01 -5.33
N ASN A 6 19.57 27.45 -4.76
CA ASN A 6 19.42 27.55 -3.32
C ASN A 6 19.14 26.17 -2.67
N LEU A 7 20.19 25.53 -2.17
CA LEU A 7 20.10 24.22 -1.53
C LEU A 7 19.19 24.18 -0.29
N ARG A 8 18.99 25.31 0.41
CA ARG A 8 18.05 25.39 1.55
C ARG A 8 16.61 25.20 1.08
N GLN A 9 16.24 25.86 -0.01
CA GLN A 9 14.91 25.72 -0.60
C GLN A 9 14.68 24.32 -1.16
N ALA A 10 15.68 23.75 -1.84
CA ALA A 10 15.63 22.38 -2.35
C ALA A 10 15.42 21.35 -1.24
N ARG A 11 16.18 21.44 -0.13
CA ARG A 11 15.99 20.58 1.04
C ARG A 11 14.60 20.73 1.67
N LYS A 12 14.09 21.97 1.78
CA LYS A 12 12.74 22.24 2.30
C LYS A 12 11.64 21.71 1.39
N ALA A 13 11.85 21.71 0.07
CA ALA A 13 10.92 21.11 -0.88
C ALA A 13 10.90 19.58 -0.72
N ARG A 14 12.07 18.94 -0.66
CA ARG A 14 12.19 17.50 -0.41
C ARG A 14 11.51 17.06 0.88
N ALA A 15 11.77 17.76 1.99
CA ALA A 15 11.16 17.44 3.28
C ALA A 15 9.62 17.59 3.26
N ARG A 16 9.08 18.56 2.50
CA ARG A 16 7.63 18.71 2.31
C ARG A 16 7.04 17.54 1.51
N ALA A 17 7.69 17.16 0.42
CA ALA A 17 7.26 16.03 -0.40
C ALA A 17 7.28 14.70 0.38
N GLU A 18 8.30 14.48 1.22
CA GLU A 18 8.38 13.28 2.07
C GLU A 18 7.24 13.26 3.10
N LYS A 19 6.93 14.39 3.75
CA LYS A 19 5.78 14.51 4.67
C LYS A 19 4.45 14.26 3.97
N GLU A 20 4.29 14.74 2.74
CA GLU A 20 3.07 14.54 1.96
C GLU A 20 2.87 13.07 1.59
N LYS A 21 3.93 12.38 1.18
CA LYS A 21 3.90 10.92 0.95
C LYS A 21 3.50 10.15 2.21
N GLN A 22 4.10 10.48 3.34
CA GLN A 22 3.75 9.86 4.63
C GLN A 22 2.29 10.14 5.02
N ALA A 23 1.80 11.35 4.77
CA ALA A 23 0.41 11.69 5.03
C ALA A 23 -0.55 10.92 4.10
N ALA A 24 -0.21 10.74 2.83
CA ALA A 24 -1.00 9.94 1.90
C ALA A 24 -1.06 8.46 2.34
N ASP A 25 0.09 7.88 2.70
CA ASP A 25 0.17 6.53 3.26
C ASP A 25 -0.68 6.40 4.53
N ASN A 26 -0.61 7.38 5.43
CA ASN A 26 -1.38 7.36 6.67
C ASN A 26 -2.88 7.54 6.43
N ARG A 27 -3.30 8.32 5.44
CA ARG A 27 -4.72 8.39 5.03
C ARG A 27 -5.20 7.04 4.50
N LEU A 28 -4.38 6.31 3.76
CA LEU A 28 -4.73 4.97 3.30
C LEU A 28 -4.78 3.98 4.48
N ARG A 29 -3.79 4.00 5.37
CA ARG A 29 -3.70 3.06 6.50
C ARG A 29 -4.74 3.33 7.60
N PHE A 30 -4.98 4.60 7.91
CA PHE A 30 -5.76 5.03 9.07
C PHE A 30 -7.05 5.80 8.72
N GLY A 31 -7.24 6.20 7.46
CA GLY A 31 -8.47 6.87 7.01
C GLY A 31 -9.60 5.90 6.66
N MET A 32 -9.34 4.60 6.58
CA MET A 32 -10.39 3.60 6.46
C MET A 32 -11.10 3.40 7.79
N THR A 33 -12.43 3.45 7.77
CA THR A 33 -13.25 3.12 8.93
C THR A 33 -13.10 1.64 9.28
N LYS A 34 -13.39 1.28 10.54
CA LYS A 34 -13.37 -0.13 10.98
C LYS A 34 -14.29 -1.02 10.14
N ALA A 35 -15.44 -0.48 9.72
CA ALA A 35 -16.42 -1.20 8.89
C ALA A 35 -15.85 -1.51 7.50
N GLU A 36 -15.23 -0.54 6.84
CA GLU A 36 -14.62 -0.71 5.52
C GLU A 36 -13.44 -1.68 5.56
N ARG A 37 -12.59 -1.60 6.59
CA ARG A 37 -11.48 -2.54 6.78
C ARG A 37 -11.99 -3.98 6.92
N GLN A 38 -13.01 -4.20 7.74
CA GLN A 38 -13.61 -5.53 7.91
C GLN A 38 -14.27 -6.04 6.64
N ALA A 39 -14.92 -5.18 5.87
CA ALA A 39 -15.51 -5.56 4.58
C ALA A 39 -14.42 -6.00 3.59
N ALA A 40 -13.32 -5.25 3.50
CA ALA A 40 -12.18 -5.60 2.65
C ALA A 40 -11.50 -6.90 3.09
N GLU A 41 -11.31 -7.14 4.40
CA GLU A 41 -10.77 -8.39 4.94
C GLU A 41 -11.68 -9.60 4.63
N ARG A 42 -13.00 -9.43 4.76
CA ARG A 42 -13.98 -10.49 4.40
C ARG A 42 -13.95 -10.78 2.91
N GLN A 43 -13.88 -9.76 2.06
CA GLN A 43 -13.74 -9.94 0.61
C GLN A 43 -12.45 -10.69 0.29
N ARG A 44 -11.32 -10.27 0.86
CA ARG A 44 -10.03 -10.92 0.64
C ARG A 44 -10.03 -12.38 1.08
N SER A 45 -10.52 -12.70 2.27
CA SER A 45 -10.63 -14.08 2.73
C SER A 45 -11.60 -14.94 1.93
N SER A 46 -12.66 -14.35 1.34
CA SER A 46 -13.52 -15.06 0.39
C SER A 46 -12.80 -15.37 -0.91
N LEU A 47 -12.03 -14.42 -1.44
CA LEU A 47 -11.23 -14.60 -2.65
C LEU A 47 -10.12 -15.62 -2.45
N ASP A 48 -9.40 -15.54 -1.33
CA ASP A 48 -8.35 -16.50 -0.98
C ASP A 48 -8.93 -17.91 -0.90
N ARG A 49 -10.07 -18.09 -0.21
CA ARG A 49 -10.76 -19.40 -0.16
C ARG A 49 -11.23 -19.88 -1.54
N HIS A 50 -11.70 -18.97 -2.39
CA HIS A 50 -12.12 -19.30 -3.75
C HIS A 50 -10.93 -19.78 -4.58
N VAL A 51 -9.81 -19.06 -4.55
CA VAL A 51 -8.58 -19.43 -5.25
C VAL A 51 -8.01 -20.75 -4.73
N GLU A 52 -7.93 -20.92 -3.41
CA GLU A 52 -7.47 -22.18 -2.79
C GLU A 52 -8.37 -23.36 -3.17
N GLY A 53 -9.69 -23.18 -3.17
CA GLY A 53 -10.64 -24.23 -3.57
C GLY A 53 -10.57 -24.61 -5.07
N HIS A 54 -10.01 -23.74 -5.90
CA HIS A 54 -9.81 -23.96 -7.34
C HIS A 54 -8.36 -24.21 -7.73
N ARG A 55 -7.45 -24.37 -6.75
CA ARG A 55 -6.05 -24.72 -7.03
C ARG A 55 -5.97 -26.16 -7.50
N LEU A 56 -5.80 -26.38 -8.80
CA LEU A 56 -5.29 -27.66 -9.33
C LEU A 56 -3.78 -27.72 -9.05
N GLY A 57 -3.29 -28.81 -8.47
CA GLY A 57 -1.86 -29.04 -8.22
C GLY A 57 -1.46 -29.31 -6.77
N ARG A 58 -2.37 -29.78 -5.91
CA ARG A 58 -1.98 -30.39 -4.62
C ARG A 58 -2.56 -31.80 -4.47
N THR A 59 -2.53 -32.55 -5.56
CA THR A 59 -2.79 -34.00 -5.58
C THR A 59 -1.77 -34.79 -6.40
N ASP A 60 -0.79 -34.13 -7.04
CA ASP A 60 0.13 -34.80 -7.98
C ASP A 60 1.62 -34.69 -7.57
N ASP A 61 1.95 -34.14 -6.39
CA ASP A 61 3.32 -33.99 -5.88
C ASP A 61 3.50 -34.53 -4.43
N ASP A 62 2.69 -35.53 -4.03
CA ASP A 62 2.86 -36.28 -2.78
C ASP A 62 3.06 -37.80 -3.09
N GLU A 63 3.90 -38.15 -4.07
CA GLU A 63 4.56 -39.47 -4.19
C GLU A 63 6.06 -39.37 -3.89
#